data_AF-B9TCW0-F1
#
_entry.id   AF-B9TCW0-F1
#
_cell.length_a   1.000
_cell.length_b   1.000
_cell.length_c   1.000
_cell.angle_alpha   90.00
_cell.angle_beta   90.00
_cell.angle_gamma   90.00
#
_symmetry.space_group_name_H-M   'P 1'
#
loop_
_entity.id
_entity.type
_entity.pdbx_description
1 polymer ?
#
loop_
_entity_poly.entity_id
_entity_poly.type
_entity_poly.pdbx_seq_one_letter_code
_entity_poly.pdbx_strand_id
1 'polypeptide(L)'
;MSSLRSGAGPVLSSYLTPLPAEQRTDLYSGAGHSAVLDYLHPSRNNRGHWLSQASHSMSLMQQFAINAGLDSLRGGGLFAVNGPPGTGKTTLLREIFADNIVRRAAVLANLHSAAEAFDGKVKVGFKNGKSTVIGRLRQELTGFEMVVASSNNAAVENISRDLPKLKSLGADWQGTSYLKSVAYRIAAEDEDGIFHPSAESEPWGLISCALGNSENRRHFVSKFYHNNWNEKVKPDPACQNIREWLDSYRGPGFVPAAQAYRVVAANVEKATGELARYATLWREYHGVTAEAFCQAQQALLQDAQAQVDATAQLHAEAQTALTQLQLHQADLREEERLLGLQRPSWWTRWLRPSRAATYRDECAANARAQRRLLREVAAARQLAAQHAAAHVQQSNMLENARGAWERRQAEWRRIQQQLSAFQAQYAFAVPESPTALEQDHFQIAGMWHDQALARLRSELFAAALALHEAWLAEVGKGGGFGGNLFAVAQLLTNQQPDDDACIPLIWQSLFMVVPVISTTFASLARQFRGMGAASLGWLFIDEAGQAVPQAVVGGLWRAQRAVVVGDPLQIEPVFTVPQALIRALSAQSVHTAEEAYAPDK
;
A
#
# COMPACT_ATOMS: atom_id res chain seq x y z
N MET A 1 18.81 8.45 32.32
CA MET A 1 18.23 9.81 32.50
C MET A 1 18.83 10.83 31.54
N SER A 2 20.16 10.95 31.42
CA SER A 2 20.80 11.83 30.41
C SER A 2 20.37 11.53 28.97
N SER A 3 20.21 10.25 28.62
CA SER A 3 19.78 9.77 27.30
C SER A 3 18.31 10.00 26.94
N LEU A 4 17.42 10.23 27.92
CA LEU A 4 16.02 10.62 27.68
C LEU A 4 15.90 12.14 27.52
N ARG A 5 16.80 12.90 28.13
CA ARG A 5 16.89 14.37 27.97
C ARG A 5 17.33 14.77 26.56
N SER A 6 17.98 13.88 25.81
CA SER A 6 18.31 14.07 24.39
C SER A 6 17.16 13.77 23.42
N GLY A 7 15.99 13.34 23.92
CA GLY A 7 14.78 13.11 23.12
C GLY A 7 14.13 11.73 23.35
N ALA A 8 12.79 11.68 23.29
CA ALA A 8 12.01 10.46 23.48
C ALA A 8 12.07 9.48 22.29
N GLY A 9 12.44 9.94 21.10
CA GLY A 9 12.28 9.16 19.86
C GLY A 9 10.80 9.11 19.42
N PRO A 10 10.53 8.74 18.16
CA PRO A 10 9.20 8.87 17.56
C PRO A 10 8.15 7.99 18.27
N VAL A 11 8.50 6.73 18.56
CA VAL A 11 7.56 5.75 19.14
C VAL A 11 7.15 6.13 20.57
N LEU A 12 8.12 6.46 21.42
CA LEU A 12 7.81 6.87 22.80
C LEU A 12 7.05 8.19 22.81
N SER A 13 7.33 9.12 21.88
CA SER A 13 6.54 10.34 21.74
C SER A 13 5.08 10.03 21.39
N SER A 14 4.83 9.13 20.44
CA SER A 14 3.47 8.67 20.11
C SER A 14 2.79 7.99 21.29
N TYR A 15 3.53 7.22 22.08
CA TYR A 15 3.00 6.55 23.27
C TYR A 15 2.60 7.53 24.39
N LEU A 16 3.36 8.59 24.59
CA LEU A 16 3.12 9.60 25.63
C LEU A 16 2.13 10.69 25.22
N THR A 17 1.73 10.74 23.95
CA THR A 17 0.85 11.79 23.41
C THR A 17 -0.52 11.20 23.08
N PRO A 18 -1.61 11.68 23.71
CA PRO A 18 -2.94 11.19 23.39
C PRO A 18 -3.32 11.55 21.95
N LEU A 19 -3.93 10.59 21.23
CA LEU A 19 -4.46 10.84 19.89
C LEU A 19 -5.72 11.72 20.00
N PRO A 20 -5.76 12.91 19.34
CA PRO A 20 -6.92 13.80 19.34
C PRO A 20 -8.18 13.10 18.83
N ALA A 21 -9.34 13.46 19.37
CA ALA A 21 -10.61 12.81 19.03
C ALA A 21 -10.95 12.98 17.53
N GLU A 22 -10.64 14.13 16.94
CA GLU A 22 -10.83 14.39 15.51
C GLU A 22 -9.95 13.53 14.59
N GLN A 23 -8.90 12.89 15.11
CA GLN A 23 -8.04 11.96 14.36
C GLN A 23 -8.48 10.50 14.48
N ARG A 24 -9.57 10.22 15.21
CA ARG A 24 -10.12 8.88 15.38
C ARG A 24 -11.19 8.61 14.33
N THR A 25 -11.05 7.51 13.61
CA THR A 25 -12.07 7.05 12.67
C THR A 25 -12.89 5.95 13.32
N ASP A 26 -14.21 6.16 13.45
CA ASP A 26 -15.13 5.08 13.80
C ASP A 26 -15.31 4.17 12.58
N LEU A 27 -14.77 2.96 12.66
CA LEU A 27 -14.77 1.98 11.57
C LEU A 27 -16.17 1.44 11.22
N TYR A 28 -17.15 1.59 12.12
CA TYR A 28 -18.54 1.16 11.89
C TYR A 28 -19.41 2.25 11.24
N SER A 29 -18.88 3.47 11.13
CA SER A 29 -19.55 4.55 10.39
C SER A 29 -19.39 4.36 8.88
N GLY A 30 -20.23 5.01 8.06
CA GLY A 30 -20.07 4.94 6.60
C GLY A 30 -18.73 5.50 6.07
N ALA A 31 -18.15 6.49 6.78
CA ALA A 31 -16.80 6.96 6.52
C ALA A 31 -15.75 5.92 6.92
N GLY A 32 -16.00 5.19 8.03
CA GLY A 32 -15.21 4.05 8.48
C GLY A 32 -15.17 2.91 7.46
N HIS A 33 -16.32 2.48 6.96
CA HIS A 33 -16.40 1.45 5.90
C HIS A 33 -15.63 1.86 4.64
N SER A 34 -15.72 3.14 4.26
CA SER A 34 -14.95 3.68 3.13
C SER A 34 -13.45 3.61 3.41
N ALA A 35 -13.01 3.98 4.61
CA ALA A 35 -11.61 3.87 5.02
C ALA A 35 -11.13 2.40 5.05
N VAL A 36 -11.97 1.46 5.47
CA VAL A 36 -11.66 0.02 5.42
C VAL A 36 -11.45 -0.44 3.98
N LEU A 37 -12.34 -0.06 3.04
CA LEU A 37 -12.15 -0.34 1.61
C LEU A 37 -10.86 0.28 1.06
N ASP A 38 -10.51 1.49 1.49
CA ASP A 38 -9.24 2.15 1.13
C ASP A 38 -8.02 1.35 1.56
N TYR A 39 -8.00 0.89 2.82
CA TYR A 39 -6.88 0.12 3.37
C TYR A 39 -6.82 -1.31 2.84
N LEU A 40 -7.95 -1.88 2.44
CA LEU A 40 -8.00 -3.19 1.78
C LEU A 40 -7.72 -3.13 0.28
N HIS A 41 -7.52 -1.94 -0.30
CA HIS A 41 -7.19 -1.83 -1.72
C HIS A 41 -5.89 -2.63 -2.03
N PRO A 42 -5.86 -3.49 -3.06
CA PRO A 42 -4.74 -4.39 -3.33
C PRO A 42 -3.36 -3.71 -3.48
N SER A 43 -3.34 -2.43 -3.87
CA SER A 43 -2.11 -1.63 -3.93
C SER A 43 -1.45 -1.38 -2.57
N ARG A 44 -2.16 -1.62 -1.47
CA ARG A 44 -1.67 -1.52 -0.09
C ARG A 44 -1.30 -2.87 0.52
N ASN A 45 -1.54 -3.97 -0.18
CA ASN A 45 -1.17 -5.29 0.31
C ASN A 45 0.33 -5.35 0.62
N ASN A 46 0.68 -6.03 1.70
CA ASN A 46 2.06 -6.36 2.00
C ASN A 46 2.68 -7.17 0.85
N ARG A 47 3.97 -6.98 0.57
CA ARG A 47 4.66 -7.62 -0.57
C ARG A 47 5.02 -9.06 -0.22
N GLY A 48 5.61 -9.27 0.96
CA GLY A 48 5.87 -10.60 1.48
C GLY A 48 4.59 -11.23 2.03
N HIS A 49 4.38 -12.52 1.77
CA HIS A 49 3.39 -13.35 2.47
C HIS A 49 4.17 -14.43 3.22
N TRP A 50 3.77 -14.77 4.44
CA TRP A 50 4.40 -15.89 5.13
C TRP A 50 4.29 -17.16 4.27
N LEU A 51 5.13 -18.15 4.52
CA LEU A 51 5.12 -19.45 3.81
C LEU A 51 3.94 -20.32 4.28
N SER A 52 2.73 -19.77 4.32
CA SER A 52 1.47 -20.45 4.65
C SER A 52 0.83 -21.07 3.40
N GLN A 53 -0.23 -21.85 3.63
CA GLN A 53 -1.05 -22.38 2.54
C GLN A 53 -1.74 -21.23 1.81
N ALA A 54 -1.60 -21.18 0.48
CA ALA A 54 -2.17 -20.13 -0.35
C ALA A 54 -3.72 -20.10 -0.32
N SER A 55 -4.36 -21.20 0.06
CA SER A 55 -5.82 -21.30 0.22
C SER A 55 -6.35 -20.68 1.51
N HIS A 56 -5.49 -20.35 2.48
CA HIS A 56 -5.90 -19.73 3.73
C HIS A 56 -6.04 -18.22 3.54
N SER A 57 -7.27 -17.73 3.56
CA SER A 57 -7.57 -16.31 3.58
C SER A 57 -7.38 -15.72 4.99
N MET A 58 -6.90 -14.48 5.07
CA MET A 58 -6.89 -13.72 6.31
C MET A 58 -8.25 -13.07 6.55
N SER A 59 -8.65 -12.90 7.81
CA SER A 59 -9.87 -12.18 8.15
C SER A 59 -9.77 -10.71 7.74
N LEU A 60 -10.91 -10.06 7.54
CA LEU A 60 -10.97 -8.70 7.04
C LEU A 60 -10.19 -7.72 7.94
N MET A 61 -10.42 -7.79 9.25
CA MET A 61 -9.77 -6.88 10.20
C MET A 61 -8.29 -7.20 10.42
N GLN A 62 -7.85 -8.44 10.20
CA GLN A 62 -6.42 -8.76 10.15
C GLN A 62 -5.74 -8.09 8.95
N GLN A 63 -6.34 -8.22 7.75
CA GLN A 63 -5.82 -7.58 6.54
C GLN A 63 -5.78 -6.05 6.70
N PHE A 64 -6.86 -5.47 7.22
CA PHE A 64 -6.92 -4.05 7.53
C PHE A 64 -5.81 -3.64 8.50
N ALA A 65 -5.62 -4.35 9.61
CA ALA A 65 -4.60 -4.03 10.61
C ALA A 65 -3.17 -4.11 10.04
N ILE A 66 -2.88 -5.09 9.18
CA ILE A 66 -1.57 -5.21 8.51
C ILE A 66 -1.36 -4.02 7.56
N ASN A 67 -2.33 -3.74 6.68
CA ASN A 67 -2.20 -2.70 5.67
C ASN A 67 -2.13 -1.30 6.31
N ALA A 68 -3.01 -1.01 7.28
CA ALA A 68 -3.00 0.25 8.03
C ALA A 68 -1.74 0.41 8.89
N GLY A 69 -1.29 -0.66 9.55
CA GLY A 69 -0.06 -0.66 10.34
C GLY A 69 1.18 -0.39 9.50
N LEU A 70 1.35 -1.10 8.37
CA LEU A 70 2.49 -0.91 7.48
C LEU A 70 2.50 0.47 6.79
N ASP A 71 1.34 1.06 6.54
CA ASP A 71 1.22 2.40 5.96
C ASP A 71 1.53 3.49 6.99
N SER A 72 0.89 3.44 8.16
CA SER A 72 1.09 4.42 9.24
C SER A 72 2.51 4.42 9.78
N LEU A 73 3.18 3.26 9.81
CA LEU A 73 4.54 3.11 10.33
C LEU A 73 5.67 3.40 9.32
N ARG A 74 5.36 3.86 8.09
CA ARG A 74 6.40 4.20 7.09
C ARG A 74 7.43 5.17 7.65
N GLY A 75 6.96 6.23 8.32
CA GLY A 75 7.78 7.27 8.96
C GLY A 75 8.25 6.97 10.38
N GLY A 76 7.97 5.78 10.91
CA GLY A 76 8.12 5.48 12.34
C GLY A 76 6.83 5.70 13.14
N GLY A 77 6.86 5.38 14.43
CA GLY A 77 5.72 5.59 15.34
C GLY A 77 5.16 4.30 15.95
N LEU A 78 3.93 4.40 16.45
CA LEU A 78 3.26 3.35 17.21
C LEU A 78 1.93 2.98 16.53
N PHE A 79 1.70 1.68 16.35
CA PHE A 79 0.42 1.13 15.90
C PHE A 79 -0.05 0.07 16.89
N ALA A 80 -1.30 0.14 17.33
CA ALA A 80 -1.88 -0.79 18.30
C ALA A 80 -3.02 -1.59 17.67
N VAL A 81 -3.04 -2.89 17.94
CA VAL A 81 -4.07 -3.82 17.46
C VAL A 81 -4.65 -4.54 18.66
N ASN A 82 -5.96 -4.40 18.85
CA ASN A 82 -6.69 -5.22 19.80
C ASN A 82 -6.97 -6.60 19.17
N GLY A 83 -6.51 -7.67 19.80
CA GLY A 83 -6.61 -9.04 19.29
C GLY A 83 -7.03 -10.05 20.38
N PRO A 84 -8.34 -10.34 20.53
CA PRO A 84 -8.85 -11.41 21.40
C PRO A 84 -8.30 -12.82 21.09
N PRO A 85 -8.57 -13.87 21.90
CA PRO A 85 -8.15 -15.24 21.61
C PRO A 85 -8.58 -15.69 20.22
N GLY A 86 -7.74 -16.50 19.58
CA GLY A 86 -8.12 -17.10 18.30
C GLY A 86 -8.21 -16.12 17.13
N THR A 87 -7.99 -14.82 17.34
CA THR A 87 -8.01 -13.79 16.27
C THR A 87 -6.72 -13.73 15.45
N GLY A 88 -5.87 -14.77 15.51
CA GLY A 88 -4.69 -14.91 14.64
C GLY A 88 -3.59 -13.87 14.82
N LYS A 89 -3.34 -13.38 16.05
CA LYS A 89 -2.22 -12.47 16.38
C LYS A 89 -0.87 -12.91 15.80
N THR A 90 -0.55 -14.20 15.94
CA THR A 90 0.69 -14.78 15.39
C THR A 90 0.74 -14.70 13.87
N THR A 91 -0.41 -14.88 13.19
CA THR A 91 -0.51 -14.73 11.73
C THR A 91 -0.22 -13.29 11.32
N LEU A 92 -0.80 -12.31 12.01
CA LEU A 92 -0.52 -10.88 11.78
C LEU A 92 0.98 -10.56 11.90
N LEU A 93 1.64 -11.06 12.94
CA LEU A 93 3.08 -10.84 13.13
C LEU A 93 3.92 -11.51 12.03
N ARG A 94 3.58 -12.75 11.65
CA ARG A 94 4.27 -13.48 10.56
C ARG A 94 4.22 -12.73 9.24
N GLU A 95 3.07 -12.15 8.90
CA GLU A 95 2.91 -11.36 7.68
C GLU A 95 3.81 -10.12 7.67
N ILE A 96 3.89 -9.40 8.80
CA ILE A 96 4.77 -8.24 8.93
C ILE A 96 6.24 -8.65 8.87
N PHE A 97 6.61 -9.78 9.48
CA PHE A 97 7.99 -10.28 9.44
C PHE A 97 8.41 -10.66 8.02
N ALA A 98 7.56 -11.40 7.29
CA ALA A 98 7.80 -11.75 5.90
C ALA A 98 7.96 -10.51 5.03
N ASP A 99 7.06 -9.53 5.17
CA ASP A 99 7.14 -8.26 4.42
C ASP A 99 8.42 -7.49 4.71
N ASN A 100 8.82 -7.38 5.98
CA ASN A 100 10.02 -6.67 6.38
C ASN A 100 11.30 -7.33 5.83
N ILE A 101 11.36 -8.66 5.79
CA ILE A 101 12.46 -9.41 5.17
C ILE A 101 12.48 -9.22 3.65
N VAL A 102 11.32 -9.25 2.99
CA VAL A 102 11.19 -8.97 1.56
C VAL A 102 11.64 -7.56 1.22
N ARG A 103 11.32 -6.56 2.05
CA ARG A 103 11.78 -5.17 1.86
C ARG A 103 13.30 -5.05 1.97
N ARG A 104 13.94 -5.73 2.93
CA ARG A 104 15.40 -5.75 3.03
C ARG A 104 16.05 -6.44 1.83
N ALA A 105 15.46 -7.56 1.38
CA ALA A 105 15.90 -8.24 0.17
C ALA A 105 15.77 -7.36 -1.08
N ALA A 106 14.77 -6.48 -1.18
CA ALA A 106 14.67 -5.52 -2.27
C ALA A 106 15.86 -4.57 -2.32
N VAL A 107 16.36 -4.13 -1.16
CA VAL A 107 17.57 -3.31 -1.07
C VAL A 107 18.80 -4.09 -1.51
N LEU A 108 18.97 -5.32 -1.00
CA LEU A 108 20.07 -6.21 -1.43
C LEU A 108 20.03 -6.47 -2.93
N ALA A 109 18.86 -6.74 -3.49
CA ALA A 109 18.69 -7.05 -4.90
C ALA A 109 19.03 -5.87 -5.84
N ASN A 110 19.16 -4.65 -5.32
CA ASN A 110 19.59 -3.49 -6.10
C ASN A 110 21.12 -3.29 -6.11
N LEU A 111 21.88 -4.06 -5.33
CA LEU A 111 23.34 -4.00 -5.32
C LEU A 111 23.92 -4.80 -6.50
N HIS A 112 25.05 -4.35 -7.05
CA HIS A 112 25.72 -5.06 -8.15
C HIS A 112 26.57 -6.23 -7.65
N SER A 113 27.04 -6.17 -6.40
CA SER A 113 27.81 -7.23 -5.74
C SER A 113 27.48 -7.30 -4.24
N ALA A 114 27.76 -8.44 -3.60
CA ALA A 114 27.45 -8.62 -2.18
C ALA A 114 28.26 -7.67 -1.27
N ALA A 115 29.48 -7.31 -1.70
CA ALA A 115 30.40 -6.44 -0.97
C ALA A 115 29.90 -4.98 -0.88
N GLU A 116 29.07 -4.53 -1.82
CA GLU A 116 28.45 -3.19 -1.79
C GLU A 116 27.46 -3.00 -0.64
N ALA A 117 27.14 -4.07 0.11
CA ALA A 117 26.34 -3.96 1.33
C ALA A 117 27.06 -3.19 2.45
N PHE A 118 28.37 -2.93 2.31
CA PHE A 118 29.18 -2.25 3.32
C PHE A 118 29.60 -0.84 2.91
N ASP A 119 29.48 0.10 3.85
CA ASP A 119 30.01 1.45 3.78
C ASP A 119 31.24 1.57 4.71
N GLY A 120 32.33 0.94 4.28
CA GLY A 120 33.61 0.95 4.99
C GLY A 120 33.73 -0.10 6.11
N LYS A 121 34.80 0.03 6.89
CA LYS A 121 35.18 -0.91 7.94
C LYS A 121 35.51 -0.19 9.25
N VAL A 122 35.20 -0.82 10.38
CA VAL A 122 35.44 -0.28 11.73
C VAL A 122 36.24 -1.30 12.53
N LYS A 123 37.32 -0.86 13.19
CA LYS A 123 38.06 -1.69 14.14
C LYS A 123 37.32 -1.69 15.49
N VAL A 124 37.05 -2.87 16.02
CA VAL A 124 36.36 -3.05 17.30
C VAL A 124 37.28 -3.78 18.26
N GLY A 125 37.64 -3.11 19.36
CA GLY A 125 38.30 -3.74 20.52
C GLY A 125 37.26 -4.16 21.56
N PHE A 126 37.57 -5.18 22.35
CA PHE A 126 36.74 -5.67 23.44
C PHE A 126 37.52 -5.66 24.75
N LYS A 127 36.81 -5.54 25.87
CA LYS A 127 37.41 -5.49 27.22
C LYS A 127 38.25 -6.70 27.62
N ASN A 128 38.14 -7.82 26.91
CA ASN A 128 38.99 -9.00 27.08
C ASN A 128 40.30 -8.95 26.26
N GLY A 129 40.64 -7.80 25.68
CA GLY A 129 41.84 -7.59 24.87
C GLY A 129 41.75 -8.12 23.44
N LYS A 130 40.64 -8.79 23.06
CA LYS A 130 40.44 -9.26 21.68
C LYS A 130 40.00 -8.09 20.81
N SER A 131 40.33 -8.14 19.52
CA SER A 131 39.85 -7.14 18.56
C SER A 131 39.56 -7.78 17.20
N THR A 132 38.73 -7.11 16.41
CA THR A 132 38.38 -7.50 15.05
C THR A 132 38.12 -6.27 14.19
N VAL A 133 37.96 -6.48 12.88
CA VAL A 133 37.49 -5.45 11.94
C VAL A 133 36.14 -5.90 11.41
N ILE A 134 35.11 -5.07 11.57
CA ILE A 134 33.76 -5.33 11.08
C ILE A 134 33.47 -4.46 9.85
N GLY A 135 32.71 -4.98 8.89
CA GLY A 135 32.10 -4.18 7.83
C GLY A 135 30.92 -3.39 8.39
N ARG A 136 30.88 -2.08 8.13
CA ARG A 136 29.73 -1.24 8.49
C ARG A 136 28.66 -1.42 7.42
N LEU A 137 27.46 -1.87 7.79
CA LEU A 137 26.36 -1.99 6.82
C LEU A 137 25.97 -0.62 6.29
N ARG A 138 25.62 -0.57 5.00
CA ARG A 138 24.94 0.57 4.39
C ARG A 138 23.66 0.91 5.16
N GLN A 139 23.38 2.20 5.30
CA GLN A 139 22.22 2.68 6.08
C GLN A 139 20.91 2.10 5.56
N GLU A 140 20.80 1.90 4.25
CA GLU A 140 19.62 1.34 3.58
C GLU A 140 19.35 -0.13 3.93
N LEU A 141 20.31 -0.84 4.55
CA LEU A 141 20.15 -2.22 5.04
C LEU A 141 19.84 -2.29 6.56
N THR A 142 19.77 -1.13 7.23
CA THR A 142 19.46 -1.00 8.66
C THR A 142 18.00 -0.57 8.86
N GLY A 143 17.48 -0.69 10.09
CA GLY A 143 16.07 -0.37 10.37
C GLY A 143 15.11 -1.52 10.08
N PHE A 144 15.64 -2.70 9.76
CA PHE A 144 14.90 -3.95 9.58
C PHE A 144 14.98 -4.87 10.80
N GLU A 145 15.66 -4.45 11.87
CA GLU A 145 15.83 -5.24 13.09
C GLU A 145 14.47 -5.46 13.75
N MET A 146 14.09 -6.73 14.01
CA MET A 146 12.80 -7.05 14.62
C MET A 146 12.99 -7.64 16.00
N VAL A 147 12.54 -6.92 17.02
CA VAL A 147 12.54 -7.38 18.41
C VAL A 147 11.12 -7.68 18.84
N VAL A 148 10.89 -8.87 19.38
CA VAL A 148 9.62 -9.25 20.00
C VAL A 148 9.77 -9.24 21.51
N ALA A 149 8.92 -8.49 22.19
CA ALA A 149 8.95 -8.34 23.64
C ALA A 149 7.60 -8.70 24.27
N SER A 150 7.65 -9.38 25.42
CA SER A 150 6.47 -9.68 26.23
C SER A 150 6.81 -9.65 27.73
N SER A 151 5.78 -9.54 28.57
CA SER A 151 5.87 -9.74 30.03
C SER A 151 5.95 -11.23 30.39
N ASN A 152 5.50 -12.11 29.50
CA ASN A 152 5.41 -13.54 29.71
C ASN A 152 6.57 -14.29 29.03
N ASN A 153 7.38 -15.02 29.81
CA ASN A 153 8.45 -15.87 29.26
C ASN A 153 7.90 -16.91 28.26
N ALA A 154 6.71 -17.45 28.50
CA ALA A 154 6.10 -18.44 27.61
C ALA A 154 5.75 -17.83 26.24
N ALA A 155 5.23 -16.60 26.19
CA ALA A 155 4.94 -15.91 24.92
C ALA A 155 6.22 -15.66 24.10
N VAL A 156 7.30 -15.25 24.79
CA VAL A 156 8.63 -15.08 24.18
C VAL A 156 9.15 -16.40 23.59
N GLU A 157 9.02 -17.49 24.34
CA GLU A 157 9.41 -18.82 23.88
C GLU A 157 8.54 -19.34 22.74
N ASN A 158 7.23 -19.10 22.78
CA ASN A 158 6.30 -19.52 21.72
C ASN A 158 6.70 -18.91 20.38
N ILE A 159 6.97 -17.60 20.34
CA ILE A 159 7.38 -16.94 19.10
C ILE A 159 8.76 -17.45 18.64
N SER A 160 9.74 -17.52 19.54
CA SER A 160 11.10 -17.92 19.14
C SER A 160 11.29 -19.39 18.84
N ARG A 161 10.50 -20.27 19.44
CA ARG A 161 10.59 -21.72 19.23
C ARG A 161 9.63 -22.19 18.15
N ASP A 162 8.49 -21.52 17.90
CA ASP A 162 7.56 -22.00 16.88
C ASP A 162 7.81 -21.44 15.48
N LEU A 163 8.31 -20.21 15.32
CA LEU A 163 8.63 -19.68 13.98
C LEU A 163 9.68 -20.52 13.23
N PRO A 164 10.73 -21.06 13.86
CA PRO A 164 11.71 -21.90 13.18
C PRO A 164 11.19 -23.29 12.83
N LYS A 165 10.13 -23.80 13.47
CA LYS A 165 9.67 -25.18 13.31
C LYS A 165 8.96 -25.40 11.99
N LEU A 166 9.18 -26.55 11.37
CA LEU A 166 8.62 -26.94 10.07
C LEU A 166 7.08 -26.89 10.04
N LYS A 167 6.41 -27.17 11.17
CA LYS A 167 4.95 -27.02 11.35
C LYS A 167 4.41 -25.60 11.13
N SER A 168 5.27 -24.59 11.13
CA SER A 168 4.90 -23.19 10.87
C SER A 168 4.73 -22.88 9.37
N LEU A 169 5.11 -23.81 8.49
CA LEU A 169 5.00 -23.71 7.04
C LEU A 169 3.75 -24.43 6.53
N GLY A 170 3.18 -23.95 5.43
CA GLY A 170 2.19 -24.69 4.63
C GLY A 170 2.81 -25.93 3.98
N ALA A 171 1.98 -26.89 3.56
CA ALA A 171 2.45 -28.15 2.96
C ALA A 171 3.29 -27.92 1.70
N ASP A 172 2.92 -26.93 0.89
CA ASP A 172 3.64 -26.57 -0.33
C ASP A 172 5.05 -26.01 -0.06
N TRP A 173 5.33 -25.59 1.17
CA TRP A 173 6.54 -24.87 1.56
C TRP A 173 7.50 -25.70 2.42
N GLN A 174 7.17 -26.96 2.73
CA GLN A 174 7.94 -27.84 3.59
C GLN A 174 9.39 -28.07 3.09
N GLY A 175 9.65 -27.88 1.80
CA GLY A 175 10.99 -27.95 1.20
C GLY A 175 11.83 -26.67 1.34
N THR A 176 11.25 -25.58 1.86
CA THR A 176 11.95 -24.29 2.00
C THR A 176 12.90 -24.35 3.19
N SER A 177 14.05 -23.69 3.06
CA SER A 177 15.04 -23.63 4.13
C SER A 177 15.68 -22.25 4.25
N TYR A 178 16.19 -21.95 5.45
CA TYR A 178 17.01 -20.76 5.71
C TYR A 178 18.04 -21.07 6.80
N LEU A 179 19.31 -21.22 6.44
CA LEU A 179 20.38 -21.64 7.36
C LEU A 179 20.01 -22.93 8.11
N LYS A 180 19.35 -23.89 7.43
CA LYS A 180 18.72 -25.06 8.06
C LYS A 180 19.68 -25.87 8.92
N SER A 181 20.90 -26.15 8.45
CA SER A 181 21.88 -26.90 9.25
C SER A 181 22.35 -26.13 10.50
N VAL A 182 22.36 -24.81 10.45
CA VAL A 182 22.63 -23.96 11.63
C VAL A 182 21.44 -23.97 12.58
N ALA A 183 20.22 -23.90 12.05
CA ALA A 183 18.99 -24.00 12.83
C ALA A 183 18.90 -25.35 13.57
N TYR A 184 19.28 -26.45 12.92
CA TYR A 184 19.37 -27.78 13.51
C TYR A 184 20.29 -27.78 14.73
N ARG A 185 21.50 -27.22 14.56
CA ARG A 185 22.48 -27.16 15.64
C ARG A 185 22.01 -26.30 16.81
N ILE A 186 21.29 -25.22 16.55
CA ILE A 186 20.71 -24.35 17.59
C ILE A 186 19.57 -25.06 18.33
N ALA A 187 18.74 -25.83 17.62
CA ALA A 187 17.57 -26.52 18.17
C ALA A 187 17.91 -27.82 18.91
N ALA A 188 19.08 -28.41 18.68
CA ALA A 188 19.50 -29.62 19.38
C ALA A 188 19.46 -29.45 20.90
N GLU A 189 18.94 -30.43 21.62
CA GLU A 189 18.82 -30.40 23.09
C GLU A 189 20.03 -31.08 23.78
N ASP A 190 20.66 -32.04 23.11
CA ASP A 190 21.73 -32.85 23.68
C ASP A 190 23.12 -32.17 23.64
N GLU A 191 23.91 -32.40 24.68
CA GLU A 191 25.32 -31.95 24.77
C GLU A 191 26.25 -32.73 23.83
N ASP A 192 25.80 -33.89 23.34
CA ASP A 192 26.58 -34.84 22.52
C ASP A 192 26.72 -34.42 21.05
N GLY A 193 26.07 -33.34 20.62
CA GLY A 193 26.21 -32.80 19.27
C GLY A 193 25.44 -33.57 18.18
N ILE A 194 24.55 -34.48 18.58
CA ILE A 194 23.67 -35.21 17.67
C ILE A 194 22.29 -34.58 17.77
N PHE A 195 21.85 -33.90 16.71
CA PHE A 195 20.45 -33.52 16.62
C PHE A 195 19.65 -34.78 16.25
N HIS A 196 18.74 -35.19 17.11
CA HIS A 196 17.75 -36.22 16.81
C HIS A 196 16.46 -35.53 16.33
N PRO A 197 16.30 -35.28 15.01
CA PRO A 197 15.10 -34.64 14.50
C PRO A 197 13.87 -35.47 14.85
N SER A 198 12.89 -34.84 15.49
CA SER A 198 11.52 -35.35 15.52
C SER A 198 10.67 -34.54 14.54
N ALA A 199 9.63 -35.14 13.97
CA ALA A 199 8.72 -34.47 13.05
C ALA A 199 8.09 -33.19 13.65
N GLU A 200 8.01 -33.08 14.98
CA GLU A 200 7.45 -31.91 15.68
C GLU A 200 8.48 -30.83 16.04
N SER A 201 9.78 -31.16 16.05
CA SER A 201 10.86 -30.27 16.48
C SER A 201 11.78 -29.83 15.34
N GLU A 202 11.68 -30.44 14.15
CA GLU A 202 12.52 -30.13 13.00
C GLU A 202 12.42 -28.65 12.61
N PRO A 203 13.52 -27.88 12.62
CA PRO A 203 13.47 -26.49 12.21
C PRO A 203 13.70 -26.34 10.70
N TRP A 204 12.88 -25.53 10.02
CA TRP A 204 13.09 -25.21 8.61
C TRP A 204 14.16 -24.13 8.42
N GLY A 205 14.37 -23.27 9.41
CA GLY A 205 15.41 -22.25 9.33
C GLY A 205 15.62 -21.38 10.57
N LEU A 206 16.75 -20.67 10.60
CA LEU A 206 17.18 -19.80 11.70
C LEU A 206 16.52 -18.42 11.60
N ILE A 207 15.20 -18.39 11.59
CA ILE A 207 14.43 -17.14 11.40
C ILE A 207 14.30 -16.32 12.69
N SER A 208 14.35 -16.99 13.85
CA SER A 208 14.20 -16.35 15.16
C SER A 208 14.98 -17.03 16.27
N CYS A 209 15.33 -16.28 17.33
CA CYS A 209 15.88 -16.85 18.57
C CYS A 209 15.55 -16.02 19.83
N ALA A 210 15.57 -16.68 20.99
CA ALA A 210 15.35 -16.05 22.29
C ALA A 210 16.69 -15.72 22.98
N LEU A 211 17.00 -14.43 23.19
CA LEU A 211 18.31 -13.97 23.69
C LEU A 211 18.25 -13.11 24.97
N GLY A 212 17.10 -13.05 25.63
CA GLY A 212 16.86 -12.18 26.79
C GLY A 212 17.80 -12.45 27.97
N ASN A 213 17.99 -13.71 28.34
CA ASN A 213 18.86 -14.07 29.46
C ASN A 213 20.29 -14.42 28.97
N SER A 214 21.26 -14.37 29.89
CA SER A 214 22.67 -14.62 29.57
C SER A 214 22.98 -16.08 29.24
N GLU A 215 22.18 -17.01 29.74
CA GLU A 215 22.35 -18.44 29.50
C GLU A 215 22.00 -18.78 28.05
N ASN A 216 20.82 -18.34 27.57
CA ASN A 216 20.40 -18.47 26.18
C ASN A 216 21.41 -17.86 25.23
N ARG A 217 22.00 -16.70 25.54
CA ARG A 217 23.04 -16.10 24.70
C ARG A 217 24.31 -16.93 24.65
N ARG A 218 24.78 -17.46 25.78
CA ARG A 218 25.95 -18.36 25.83
C ARG A 218 25.68 -19.65 25.05
N HIS A 219 24.50 -20.24 25.25
CA HIS A 219 24.05 -21.42 24.54
C HIS A 219 23.99 -21.19 23.03
N PHE A 220 23.37 -20.09 22.60
CA PHE A 220 23.33 -19.67 21.19
C PHE A 220 24.75 -19.55 20.63
N VAL A 221 25.66 -18.80 21.27
CA VAL A 221 27.03 -18.62 20.75
C VAL A 221 27.80 -19.94 20.68
N SER A 222 27.63 -20.82 21.67
CA SER A 222 28.26 -22.15 21.69
C SER A 222 27.89 -22.98 20.45
N LYS A 223 26.61 -22.95 20.06
CA LYS A 223 26.06 -23.71 18.92
C LYS A 223 26.20 -22.98 17.58
N PHE A 224 26.07 -21.66 17.59
CA PHE A 224 26.06 -20.81 16.40
C PHE A 224 27.47 -20.53 15.89
N TYR A 225 28.44 -20.25 16.78
CA TYR A 225 29.75 -19.76 16.38
C TYR A 225 30.91 -20.67 16.77
N HIS A 226 30.93 -21.25 17.98
CA HIS A 226 32.07 -22.03 18.47
C HIS A 226 32.15 -23.44 17.85
N ASN A 227 33.36 -24.01 17.85
CA ASN A 227 33.59 -25.43 17.48
C ASN A 227 33.48 -26.35 18.71
N ASN A 228 33.00 -25.86 19.84
CA ASN A 228 33.11 -26.54 21.14
C ASN A 228 32.15 -27.74 21.31
N TRP A 229 31.46 -28.16 20.24
CA TRP A 229 30.79 -29.46 20.24
C TRP A 229 31.83 -30.53 19.98
N ASN A 230 32.06 -31.34 21.01
CA ASN A 230 32.82 -32.59 21.04
C ASN A 230 33.68 -32.85 19.79
N GLU A 231 34.97 -32.48 19.85
CA GLU A 231 35.96 -32.68 18.76
C GLU A 231 36.07 -34.15 18.27
N LYS A 232 35.50 -35.10 19.02
CA LYS A 232 35.44 -36.53 18.69
C LYS A 232 34.31 -36.90 17.73
N VAL A 233 33.32 -36.03 17.51
CA VAL A 233 32.19 -36.27 16.59
C VAL A 233 32.55 -35.75 15.21
N LYS A 234 32.36 -36.58 14.17
CA LYS A 234 32.60 -36.16 12.79
C LYS A 234 31.64 -35.02 12.42
N PRO A 235 32.08 -34.01 11.66
CA PRO A 235 31.18 -32.96 11.17
C PRO A 235 29.98 -33.56 10.43
N ASP A 236 28.78 -33.27 10.91
CA ASP A 236 27.52 -33.64 10.24
C ASP A 236 27.10 -32.50 9.30
N PRO A 237 27.01 -32.73 7.97
CA PRO A 237 26.50 -31.72 7.04
C PRO A 237 25.10 -31.21 7.37
N ALA A 238 24.28 -32.00 8.08
CA ALA A 238 22.95 -31.60 8.52
C ALA A 238 22.95 -30.73 9.79
N CYS A 239 24.06 -30.66 10.53
CA CYS A 239 24.14 -29.99 11.82
C CYS A 239 25.43 -29.19 11.97
N GLN A 240 25.38 -27.90 11.65
CA GLN A 240 26.57 -27.06 11.43
C GLN A 240 26.53 -25.80 12.26
N ASN A 241 27.68 -25.28 12.68
CA ASN A 241 27.75 -23.88 13.12
C ASN A 241 27.84 -22.96 11.90
N ILE A 242 27.76 -21.65 12.11
CA ILE A 242 27.77 -20.69 10.99
C ILE A 242 29.06 -20.73 10.17
N ARG A 243 30.20 -21.04 10.79
CA ARG A 243 31.50 -21.09 10.09
C ARG A 243 31.58 -22.32 9.19
N GLU A 244 31.17 -23.48 9.71
CA GLU A 244 31.05 -24.72 8.94
C GLU A 244 30.04 -24.58 7.79
N TRP A 245 28.88 -23.96 8.05
CA TRP A 245 27.87 -23.69 7.02
C TRP A 245 28.41 -22.79 5.91
N LEU A 246 29.15 -21.73 6.26
CA LEU A 246 29.84 -20.90 5.27
C LEU A 246 30.73 -21.79 4.41
N ASP A 247 31.66 -22.55 5.01
CA ASP A 247 32.61 -23.41 4.31
C ASP A 247 31.94 -24.42 3.37
N SER A 248 30.85 -25.04 3.82
CA SER A 248 30.10 -26.03 3.04
C SER A 248 29.02 -25.48 2.13
N TYR A 249 28.75 -24.17 2.11
CA TYR A 249 27.67 -23.59 1.29
C TYR A 249 27.83 -24.00 -0.19
N ARG A 250 26.73 -24.45 -0.79
CA ARG A 250 26.62 -24.87 -2.21
C ARG A 250 25.41 -24.25 -2.93
N GLY A 251 24.74 -23.28 -2.30
CA GLY A 251 23.62 -22.57 -2.91
C GLY A 251 24.06 -21.56 -3.99
N PRO A 252 23.12 -20.78 -4.55
CA PRO A 252 23.43 -19.78 -5.56
C PRO A 252 24.35 -18.68 -5.01
N GLY A 253 25.19 -18.09 -5.88
CA GLY A 253 25.90 -16.85 -5.56
C GLY A 253 24.95 -15.65 -5.46
N PHE A 254 25.44 -14.52 -4.96
CA PHE A 254 24.62 -13.33 -4.71
C PHE A 254 23.92 -12.82 -5.97
N VAL A 255 24.65 -12.65 -7.09
CA VAL A 255 24.10 -12.09 -8.33
C VAL A 255 22.97 -12.95 -8.92
N PRO A 256 23.12 -14.28 -9.09
CA PRO A 256 22.02 -15.15 -9.49
C PRO A 256 20.81 -15.10 -8.53
N ALA A 257 21.04 -15.09 -7.22
CA ALA A 257 19.96 -15.01 -6.24
C ALA A 257 19.22 -13.67 -6.30
N ALA A 258 19.94 -12.57 -6.51
CA ALA A 258 19.36 -11.24 -6.69
C ALA A 258 18.52 -11.17 -7.97
N GLN A 259 18.98 -11.80 -9.05
CA GLN A 259 18.21 -11.90 -10.29
C GLN A 259 16.93 -12.73 -10.10
N ALA A 260 17.01 -13.88 -9.41
CA ALA A 260 15.85 -14.71 -9.10
C ALA A 260 14.81 -13.93 -8.28
N TYR A 261 15.26 -13.19 -7.25
CA TYR A 261 14.40 -12.31 -6.47
C TYR A 261 13.70 -11.25 -7.35
N ARG A 262 14.45 -10.55 -8.22
CA ARG A 262 13.88 -9.50 -9.10
C ARG A 262 12.81 -10.04 -10.05
N VAL A 263 13.00 -11.24 -10.59
CA VAL A 263 12.00 -11.89 -11.46
C VAL A 263 10.71 -12.15 -10.70
N VAL A 264 10.79 -12.74 -9.50
CA VAL A 264 9.59 -13.01 -8.69
C VAL A 264 8.94 -11.72 -8.20
N ALA A 265 9.73 -10.71 -7.84
CA ALA A 265 9.23 -9.40 -7.43
C ALA A 265 8.43 -8.73 -8.56
N ALA A 266 8.91 -8.78 -9.80
CA ALA A 266 8.20 -8.25 -10.96
C ALA A 266 6.87 -8.99 -11.23
N ASN A 267 6.82 -10.31 -11.00
CA ASN A 267 5.59 -11.09 -11.13
C ASN A 267 4.56 -10.70 -10.05
N VAL A 268 5.00 -10.51 -8.80
CA VAL A 268 4.14 -10.03 -7.70
C VAL A 268 3.61 -8.62 -8.00
N GLU A 269 4.48 -7.70 -8.47
CA GLU A 269 4.07 -6.33 -8.84
C GLU A 269 3.04 -6.34 -9.95
N LYS A 270 3.25 -7.14 -11.00
CA LYS A 270 2.30 -7.29 -12.11
C LYS A 270 0.94 -7.80 -11.61
N ALA A 271 0.92 -8.90 -10.87
CA ALA A 271 -0.31 -9.52 -10.38
C ALA A 271 -1.05 -8.61 -9.39
N THR A 272 -0.32 -7.92 -8.51
CA THR A 272 -0.89 -6.91 -7.60
C THR A 272 -1.46 -5.72 -8.37
N GLY A 273 -0.77 -5.26 -9.43
CA GLY A 273 -1.24 -4.17 -10.28
C GLY A 273 -2.51 -4.51 -11.06
N GLU A 274 -2.63 -5.74 -11.57
CA GLU A 274 -3.85 -6.23 -12.22
C GLU A 274 -5.04 -6.25 -11.26
N LEU A 275 -4.84 -6.81 -10.05
CA LEU A 275 -5.87 -6.86 -9.01
C LEU A 275 -6.23 -5.47 -8.47
N ALA A 276 -5.25 -4.58 -8.33
CA ALA A 276 -5.49 -3.18 -7.95
C ALA A 276 -6.31 -2.44 -9.01
N ARG A 277 -6.05 -2.68 -10.30
CA ARG A 277 -6.86 -2.13 -11.39
C ARG A 277 -8.30 -2.62 -11.31
N TYR A 278 -8.52 -3.90 -11.00
CA TYR A 278 -9.87 -4.42 -10.78
C TYR A 278 -10.56 -3.71 -9.62
N ALA A 279 -9.90 -3.60 -8.46
CA ALA A 279 -10.46 -2.93 -7.28
C ALA A 279 -10.77 -1.45 -7.53
N THR A 280 -9.93 -0.72 -8.29
CA THR A 280 -10.19 0.68 -8.67
C THR A 280 -11.40 0.79 -9.58
N LEU A 281 -11.48 -0.01 -10.65
CA LEU A 281 -12.64 -0.01 -11.56
C LEU A 281 -13.93 -0.41 -10.84
N TRP A 282 -13.86 -1.40 -9.95
CA TRP A 282 -15.01 -1.80 -9.15
C TRP A 282 -15.46 -0.64 -8.26
N ARG A 283 -14.54 0.02 -7.54
CA ARG A 283 -14.90 1.12 -6.64
C ARG A 283 -15.50 2.33 -7.37
N GLU A 284 -15.01 2.65 -8.56
CA GLU A 284 -15.48 3.80 -9.33
C GLU A 284 -16.81 3.54 -10.06
N TYR A 285 -17.03 2.32 -10.55
CA TYR A 285 -18.12 2.04 -11.50
C TYR A 285 -19.12 0.99 -11.02
N HIS A 286 -18.91 0.35 -9.87
CA HIS A 286 -19.90 -0.55 -9.31
C HIS A 286 -21.18 0.21 -8.91
N GLY A 287 -22.34 -0.33 -9.27
CA GLY A 287 -23.64 0.31 -9.06
C GLY A 287 -23.93 1.51 -9.98
N VAL A 288 -22.98 1.95 -10.80
CA VAL A 288 -23.21 3.03 -11.78
C VAL A 288 -23.97 2.46 -12.99
N THR A 289 -25.03 3.14 -13.42
CA THR A 289 -25.78 2.76 -14.62
C THR A 289 -25.19 3.43 -15.87
N ALA A 290 -25.41 2.83 -17.04
CA ALA A 290 -25.02 3.41 -18.32
C ALA A 290 -25.61 4.82 -18.52
N GLU A 291 -26.84 5.02 -18.05
CA GLU A 291 -27.57 6.28 -18.07
C GLU A 291 -26.87 7.34 -17.21
N ALA A 292 -26.58 7.03 -15.94
CA ALA A 292 -25.89 7.94 -15.04
C ALA A 292 -24.49 8.32 -15.57
N PHE A 293 -23.75 7.35 -16.12
CA PHE A 293 -22.41 7.58 -16.67
C PHE A 293 -22.40 8.48 -17.92
N CYS A 294 -23.45 8.40 -18.75
CA CYS A 294 -23.59 9.14 -20.00
C CYS A 294 -24.46 10.39 -19.89
N GLN A 295 -25.03 10.68 -18.72
CA GLN A 295 -26.07 11.71 -18.52
C GLN A 295 -25.64 13.08 -19.04
N ALA A 296 -24.42 13.53 -18.71
CA ALA A 296 -23.93 14.85 -19.13
C ALA A 296 -23.82 14.98 -20.66
N GLN A 297 -23.25 13.98 -21.34
CA GLN A 297 -23.12 13.98 -22.79
C GLN A 297 -24.47 13.79 -23.49
N GLN A 298 -25.38 13.01 -22.90
CA GLN A 298 -26.74 12.86 -23.41
C GLN A 298 -27.52 14.18 -23.33
N ALA A 299 -27.40 14.94 -22.24
CA ALA A 299 -28.03 16.26 -22.10
C ALA A 299 -27.49 17.26 -23.13
N LEU A 300 -26.17 17.29 -23.36
CA LEU A 300 -25.54 18.15 -24.39
C LEU A 300 -26.02 17.80 -25.80
N LEU A 301 -26.20 16.51 -26.10
CA LEU A 301 -26.73 16.06 -27.37
C LEU A 301 -28.18 16.51 -27.58
N GLN A 302 -29.01 16.42 -26.55
CA GLN A 302 -30.41 16.86 -26.59
C GLN A 302 -30.52 18.38 -26.78
N ASP A 303 -29.70 19.17 -26.09
CA ASP A 303 -29.67 20.63 -26.26
C ASP A 303 -29.20 21.02 -27.66
N ALA A 304 -28.12 20.42 -28.15
CA ALA A 304 -27.63 20.67 -29.51
C ALA A 304 -28.69 20.33 -30.58
N GLN A 305 -29.43 19.23 -30.39
CA GLN A 305 -30.54 18.87 -31.27
C GLN A 305 -31.64 19.94 -31.26
N ALA A 306 -32.04 20.41 -30.09
CA ALA A 306 -33.05 21.47 -29.96
C ALA A 306 -32.62 22.78 -30.64
N GLN A 307 -31.32 23.14 -30.56
CA GLN A 307 -30.79 24.33 -31.25
C GLN A 307 -30.76 24.17 -32.78
N VAL A 308 -30.45 22.97 -33.28
CA VAL A 308 -30.54 22.67 -34.72
C VAL A 308 -31.99 22.79 -35.19
N ASP A 309 -32.94 22.20 -34.47
CA ASP A 309 -34.35 22.25 -34.83
C ASP A 309 -34.87 23.70 -34.84
N ALA A 310 -34.51 24.49 -33.83
CA ALA A 310 -34.87 25.91 -33.76
C ALA A 310 -34.28 26.75 -34.91
N THR A 311 -32.99 26.54 -35.23
CA THR A 311 -32.35 27.26 -36.33
C THR A 311 -32.82 26.80 -37.71
N ALA A 312 -33.20 25.53 -37.86
CA ALA A 312 -33.80 24.99 -39.07
C ALA A 312 -35.17 25.63 -39.33
N GLN A 313 -35.99 25.78 -38.30
CA GLN A 313 -37.29 26.45 -38.39
C GLN A 313 -37.13 27.92 -38.82
N LEU A 314 -36.26 28.69 -38.13
CA LEU A 314 -35.97 30.09 -38.49
C LEU A 314 -35.44 30.23 -39.93
N HIS A 315 -34.61 29.29 -40.36
CA HIS A 315 -34.10 29.27 -41.73
C HIS A 315 -35.21 29.02 -42.75
N ALA A 316 -36.10 28.06 -42.50
CA ALA A 316 -37.23 27.75 -43.37
C ALA A 316 -38.24 28.92 -43.45
N GLU A 317 -38.52 29.58 -42.33
CA GLU A 317 -39.38 30.77 -42.28
C GLU A 317 -38.77 31.93 -43.09
N ALA A 318 -37.47 32.20 -42.92
CA ALA A 318 -36.77 33.24 -43.67
C ALA A 318 -36.69 32.94 -45.18
N GLN A 319 -36.49 31.68 -45.57
CA GLN A 319 -36.53 31.26 -46.97
C GLN A 319 -37.92 31.41 -47.59
N THR A 320 -38.97 31.05 -46.84
CA THR A 320 -40.36 31.19 -47.30
C THR A 320 -40.69 32.66 -47.52
N ALA A 321 -40.34 33.53 -46.57
CA ALA A 321 -40.52 34.98 -46.69
C ALA A 321 -39.76 35.57 -47.89
N LEU A 322 -38.50 35.15 -48.09
CA LEU A 322 -37.71 35.57 -49.26
C LEU A 322 -38.36 35.13 -50.58
N THR A 323 -38.87 33.91 -50.65
CA THR A 323 -39.55 33.37 -51.84
C THR A 323 -40.82 34.17 -52.15
N GLN A 324 -41.62 34.51 -51.14
CA GLN A 324 -42.81 35.34 -51.32
C GLN A 324 -42.45 36.75 -51.84
N LEU A 325 -41.41 37.37 -51.31
CA LEU A 325 -40.95 38.69 -51.79
C LEU A 325 -40.41 38.63 -53.22
N GLN A 326 -39.75 37.53 -53.62
CA GLN A 326 -39.29 37.30 -54.98
C GLN A 326 -40.44 37.09 -55.97
N LEU A 327 -41.49 36.38 -55.57
CA LEU A 327 -42.71 36.25 -56.37
C LEU A 327 -43.38 37.62 -56.56
N HIS A 328 -43.54 38.40 -55.49
CA HIS A 328 -44.09 39.75 -55.58
C HIS A 328 -43.22 40.67 -56.48
N GLN A 329 -41.91 40.46 -56.49
CA GLN A 329 -41.00 41.17 -57.39
C GLN A 329 -41.22 40.79 -58.86
N ALA A 330 -41.50 39.52 -59.13
CA ALA A 330 -41.84 39.06 -60.47
C ALA A 330 -43.18 39.65 -60.94
N ASP A 331 -44.19 39.70 -60.06
CA ASP A 331 -45.48 40.32 -60.36
C ASP A 331 -45.33 41.80 -60.72
N LEU A 332 -44.58 42.59 -59.93
CA LEU A 332 -44.34 44.00 -60.20
C LEU A 332 -43.57 44.24 -61.52
N ARG A 333 -42.69 43.31 -61.91
CA ARG A 333 -41.98 43.36 -63.20
C ARG A 333 -42.90 43.05 -64.37
N GLU A 334 -43.83 42.11 -64.21
CA GLU A 334 -44.84 41.83 -65.24
C GLU A 334 -45.84 43.00 -65.34
N GLU A 335 -46.23 43.62 -64.23
CA GLU A 335 -47.00 44.88 -64.25
C GLU A 335 -46.25 45.99 -65.01
N GLU A 336 -44.95 46.16 -64.78
CA GLU A 336 -44.12 47.12 -65.54
C GLU A 336 -44.15 46.82 -67.05
N ARG A 337 -44.06 45.54 -67.42
CA ARG A 337 -44.16 45.09 -68.82
C ARG A 337 -45.53 45.40 -69.42
N LEU A 338 -46.61 45.12 -68.69
CA LEU A 338 -48.00 45.41 -69.11
C LEU A 338 -48.23 46.93 -69.25
N LEU A 339 -47.74 47.73 -68.31
CA LEU A 339 -47.73 49.20 -68.41
C LEU A 339 -46.93 49.64 -69.65
N GLY A 340 -45.79 49.01 -69.94
CA GLY A 340 -44.99 49.25 -71.13
C GLY A 340 -45.77 49.06 -72.45
N LEU A 341 -46.66 48.08 -72.52
CA LEU A 341 -47.54 47.83 -73.68
C LEU A 341 -48.63 48.90 -73.83
N GLN A 342 -49.03 49.56 -72.73
CA GLN A 342 -50.05 50.61 -72.73
C GLN A 342 -49.47 52.02 -72.97
N ARG A 343 -48.19 52.12 -73.37
CA ARG A 343 -47.49 53.38 -73.57
C ARG A 343 -48.23 54.29 -74.57
N PRO A 344 -48.74 55.46 -74.16
CA PRO A 344 -49.49 56.34 -75.06
C PRO A 344 -48.57 56.91 -76.14
N SER A 345 -48.99 56.77 -77.40
CA SER A 345 -48.35 57.36 -78.58
C SER A 345 -48.19 58.87 -78.44
N TRP A 346 -47.26 59.44 -79.19
CA TRP A 346 -46.91 60.85 -79.03
C TRP A 346 -48.08 61.81 -79.32
N TRP A 347 -48.97 61.47 -80.26
CA TRP A 347 -50.17 62.24 -80.59
C TRP A 347 -51.24 62.22 -79.48
N THR A 348 -51.41 61.10 -78.78
CA THR A 348 -52.38 60.95 -77.68
C THR A 348 -51.97 61.70 -76.41
N ARG A 349 -50.67 61.99 -76.24
CA ARG A 349 -50.14 62.84 -75.17
C ARG A 349 -50.52 64.32 -75.34
N TRP A 350 -50.74 64.76 -76.58
CA TRP A 350 -51.10 66.14 -76.91
C TRP A 350 -52.63 66.35 -76.86
N LEU A 351 -53.42 65.35 -77.28
CA LEU A 351 -54.89 65.42 -77.34
C LEU A 351 -55.62 65.07 -76.03
N ARG A 352 -55.00 64.31 -75.11
CA ARG A 352 -55.60 63.89 -73.82
C ARG A 352 -54.57 63.92 -72.67
N PRO A 353 -54.25 65.10 -72.10
CA PRO A 353 -53.19 65.25 -71.09
C PRO A 353 -53.44 64.46 -69.80
N SER A 354 -54.70 64.23 -69.41
CA SER A 354 -55.06 63.44 -68.24
C SER A 354 -54.59 61.98 -68.34
N ARG A 355 -54.74 61.32 -69.51
CA ARG A 355 -54.28 59.94 -69.72
C ARG A 355 -52.75 59.80 -69.70
N ALA A 356 -52.03 60.80 -70.20
CA ALA A 356 -50.56 60.82 -70.15
C ALA A 356 -50.03 61.13 -68.73
N ALA A 357 -50.81 61.83 -67.90
CA ALA A 357 -50.50 62.02 -66.48
C ALA A 357 -50.71 60.73 -65.69
N THR A 358 -51.87 60.06 -65.83
CA THR A 358 -52.16 58.78 -65.16
C THR A 358 -51.11 57.71 -65.46
N TYR A 359 -50.72 57.55 -66.73
CA TYR A 359 -49.64 56.63 -67.11
C TYR A 359 -48.30 56.93 -66.42
N ARG A 360 -47.93 58.21 -66.29
CA ARG A 360 -46.71 58.62 -65.59
C ARG A 360 -46.78 58.35 -64.10
N ASP A 361 -47.94 58.57 -63.48
CA ASP A 361 -48.17 58.31 -62.06
C ASP A 361 -48.14 56.81 -61.75
N GLU A 362 -48.72 55.97 -62.61
CA GLU A 362 -48.67 54.50 -62.53
C GLU A 362 -47.24 53.97 -62.69
N CYS A 363 -46.49 54.45 -63.69
CA CYS A 363 -45.08 54.11 -63.85
C CYS A 363 -44.23 54.55 -62.63
N ALA A 364 -44.48 55.76 -62.09
CA ALA A 364 -43.78 56.26 -60.92
C ALA A 364 -44.16 55.48 -59.65
N ALA A 365 -45.41 55.04 -59.52
CA ALA A 365 -45.89 54.21 -58.43
C ALA A 365 -45.26 52.81 -58.45
N ASN A 366 -45.26 52.14 -59.62
CA ASN A 366 -44.62 50.84 -59.79
C ASN A 366 -43.10 50.94 -59.52
N ALA A 367 -42.41 51.96 -60.05
CA ALA A 367 -40.99 52.18 -59.78
C ALA A 367 -40.67 52.41 -58.29
N ARG A 368 -41.54 53.12 -57.54
CA ARG A 368 -41.40 53.28 -56.07
C ARG A 368 -41.62 51.95 -55.34
N ALA A 369 -42.64 51.18 -55.74
CA ALA A 369 -42.93 49.87 -55.18
C ALA A 369 -41.77 48.89 -55.41
N GLN A 370 -41.23 48.84 -56.63
CA GLN A 370 -40.04 48.03 -56.95
C GLN A 370 -38.81 48.43 -56.12
N ARG A 371 -38.53 49.73 -55.95
CA ARG A 371 -37.40 50.20 -55.11
C ARG A 371 -37.56 49.83 -53.65
N ARG A 372 -38.78 49.90 -53.11
CA ARG A 372 -39.08 49.47 -51.75
C ARG A 372 -38.88 47.96 -51.60
N LEU A 373 -39.48 47.18 -52.50
CA LEU A 373 -39.40 45.73 -52.49
C LEU A 373 -37.96 45.23 -52.67
N LEU A 374 -37.14 45.89 -53.48
CA LEU A 374 -35.72 45.56 -53.62
C LEU A 374 -34.95 45.65 -52.28
N ARG A 375 -35.28 46.62 -51.43
CA ARG A 375 -34.68 46.74 -50.09
C ARG A 375 -35.16 45.63 -49.17
N GLU A 376 -36.45 45.31 -49.22
CA GLU A 376 -37.06 44.23 -48.43
C GLU A 376 -36.50 42.86 -48.84
N VAL A 377 -36.33 42.59 -50.15
CA VAL A 377 -35.68 41.39 -50.69
C VAL A 377 -34.22 41.31 -50.26
N ALA A 378 -33.46 42.42 -50.30
CA ALA A 378 -32.07 42.44 -49.87
C ALA A 378 -31.93 42.12 -48.37
N ALA A 379 -32.79 42.71 -47.52
CA ALA A 379 -32.82 42.45 -46.09
C ALA A 379 -33.23 40.99 -45.79
N ALA A 380 -34.28 40.48 -46.44
CA ALA A 380 -34.72 39.09 -46.30
C ALA A 380 -33.63 38.09 -46.76
N ARG A 381 -32.90 38.41 -47.84
CA ARG A 381 -31.77 37.59 -48.31
C ARG A 381 -30.64 37.55 -47.29
N GLN A 382 -30.30 38.68 -46.69
CA GLN A 382 -29.28 38.74 -45.64
C GLN A 382 -29.71 37.94 -44.40
N LEU A 383 -30.96 38.08 -43.98
CA LEU A 383 -31.52 37.33 -42.84
C LEU A 383 -31.52 35.82 -43.11
N ALA A 384 -31.96 35.40 -44.30
CA ALA A 384 -31.95 34.00 -44.71
C ALA A 384 -30.51 33.42 -44.73
N ALA A 385 -29.52 34.20 -45.18
CA ALA A 385 -28.11 33.80 -45.15
C ALA A 385 -27.55 33.72 -43.71
N GLN A 386 -27.95 34.63 -42.82
CA GLN A 386 -27.56 34.58 -41.40
C GLN A 386 -28.13 33.34 -40.72
N HIS A 387 -29.41 33.03 -40.91
CA HIS A 387 -30.01 31.81 -40.37
C HIS A 387 -29.44 30.54 -41.00
N ALA A 388 -29.09 30.55 -42.29
CA ALA A 388 -28.39 29.44 -42.94
C ALA A 388 -27.03 29.16 -42.28
N ALA A 389 -26.23 30.21 -42.05
CA ALA A 389 -24.94 30.10 -41.39
C ALA A 389 -25.08 29.60 -39.93
N ALA A 390 -26.06 30.14 -39.18
CA ALA A 390 -26.36 29.69 -37.83
C ALA A 390 -26.78 28.20 -37.80
N HIS A 391 -27.64 27.77 -38.72
CA HIS A 391 -28.06 26.37 -38.84
C HIS A 391 -26.87 25.44 -39.13
N VAL A 392 -25.98 25.82 -40.06
CA VAL A 392 -24.73 25.06 -40.34
C VAL A 392 -23.84 24.98 -39.10
N GLN A 393 -23.67 26.08 -38.37
CA GLN A 393 -22.90 26.09 -37.12
C GLN A 393 -23.50 25.14 -36.08
N GLN A 394 -24.81 25.21 -35.84
CA GLN A 394 -25.48 24.33 -34.88
C GLN A 394 -25.45 22.87 -35.32
N SER A 395 -25.55 22.59 -36.63
CA SER A 395 -25.42 21.23 -37.17
C SER A 395 -24.04 20.63 -36.87
N ASN A 396 -22.97 21.42 -37.01
CA ASN A 396 -21.62 21.00 -36.65
C ASN A 396 -21.48 20.77 -35.13
N MET A 397 -22.12 21.61 -34.30
CA MET A 397 -22.14 21.41 -32.85
C MET A 397 -22.87 20.12 -32.45
N LEU A 398 -23.98 19.81 -33.10
CA LEU A 398 -24.71 18.55 -32.92
C LEU A 398 -23.85 17.34 -33.31
N GLU A 399 -23.14 17.39 -34.43
CA GLU A 399 -22.23 16.31 -34.84
C GLU A 399 -21.12 16.09 -33.80
N ASN A 400 -20.53 17.17 -33.27
CA ASN A 400 -19.53 17.10 -32.21
C ASN A 400 -20.10 16.50 -30.90
N ALA A 401 -21.30 16.94 -30.49
CA ALA A 401 -21.99 16.42 -29.32
C ALA A 401 -22.32 14.93 -29.46
N ARG A 402 -22.78 14.52 -30.66
CA ARG A 402 -23.02 13.11 -30.99
C ARG A 402 -21.75 12.28 -30.90
N GLY A 403 -20.65 12.76 -31.50
CA GLY A 403 -19.35 12.08 -31.41
C GLY A 403 -18.85 11.97 -29.97
N ALA A 404 -19.08 12.98 -29.12
CA ALA A 404 -18.74 12.94 -27.70
C ALA A 404 -19.57 11.90 -26.93
N TRP A 405 -20.88 11.82 -27.20
CA TRP A 405 -21.76 10.83 -26.60
C TRP A 405 -21.43 9.39 -27.03
N GLU A 406 -21.13 9.17 -28.32
CA GLU A 406 -20.70 7.88 -28.84
C GLU A 406 -19.37 7.42 -28.22
N ARG A 407 -18.38 8.33 -28.09
CA ARG A 407 -17.12 8.06 -27.38
C ARG A 407 -17.37 7.68 -25.92
N ARG A 408 -18.24 8.40 -25.22
CA ARG A 408 -18.59 8.12 -23.81
C ARG A 408 -19.26 6.75 -23.64
N GLN A 409 -20.15 6.37 -24.55
CA GLN A 409 -20.72 5.01 -24.54
C GLN A 409 -19.68 3.93 -24.84
N ALA A 410 -18.78 4.16 -25.79
CA ALA A 410 -17.71 3.20 -26.09
C ALA A 410 -16.78 3.01 -24.88
N GLU A 411 -16.48 4.08 -24.15
CA GLU A 411 -15.74 4.04 -22.89
C GLU A 411 -16.48 3.20 -21.84
N TRP A 412 -17.78 3.43 -21.64
CA TRP A 412 -18.60 2.61 -20.73
C TRP A 412 -18.55 1.12 -21.08
N ARG A 413 -18.74 0.77 -22.36
CA ARG A 413 -18.68 -0.63 -22.82
C ARG A 413 -17.31 -1.26 -22.55
N ARG A 414 -16.22 -0.50 -22.74
CA ARG A 414 -14.86 -0.95 -22.46
C ARG A 414 -14.67 -1.23 -20.96
N ILE A 415 -15.13 -0.32 -20.09
CA ILE A 415 -15.06 -0.49 -18.63
C ILE A 415 -15.83 -1.73 -18.21
N GLN A 416 -17.06 -1.92 -18.70
CA GLN A 416 -17.89 -3.08 -18.38
C GLN A 416 -17.26 -4.39 -18.88
N GLN A 417 -16.68 -4.40 -20.08
CA GLN A 417 -15.96 -5.56 -20.59
C GLN A 417 -14.75 -5.91 -19.73
N GLN A 418 -14.02 -4.91 -19.23
CA GLN A 418 -12.89 -5.11 -18.32
C GLN A 418 -13.35 -5.66 -16.97
N LEU A 419 -14.41 -5.10 -16.38
CA LEU A 419 -14.99 -5.60 -15.13
C LEU A 419 -15.46 -7.05 -15.28
N SER A 420 -16.17 -7.38 -16.36
CA SER A 420 -16.63 -8.75 -16.61
C SER A 420 -15.47 -9.74 -16.80
N ALA A 421 -14.39 -9.31 -17.46
CA ALA A 421 -13.20 -10.14 -17.64
C ALA A 421 -12.52 -10.42 -16.29
N PHE A 422 -12.42 -9.42 -15.42
CA PHE A 422 -11.88 -9.60 -14.08
C PHE A 422 -12.76 -10.47 -13.18
N GLN A 423 -14.08 -10.30 -13.24
CA GLN A 423 -15.04 -11.14 -12.52
C GLN A 423 -14.97 -12.60 -12.97
N ALA A 424 -14.70 -12.86 -14.25
CA ALA A 424 -14.48 -14.21 -14.76
C ALA A 424 -13.12 -14.79 -14.35
N GLN A 425 -12.11 -13.94 -14.19
CA GLN A 425 -10.75 -14.34 -13.80
C GLN A 425 -10.65 -14.67 -12.30
N TYR A 426 -11.30 -13.89 -11.44
CA TYR A 426 -11.18 -13.99 -9.99
C TYR A 426 -12.43 -14.61 -9.35
N ALA A 427 -12.23 -15.67 -8.56
CA ALA A 427 -13.31 -16.46 -7.98
C ALA A 427 -13.76 -16.03 -6.56
N PHE A 428 -13.44 -14.80 -6.14
CA PHE A 428 -13.85 -14.28 -4.83
C PHE A 428 -15.03 -13.29 -4.93
N ALA A 429 -15.81 -13.19 -3.86
CA ALA A 429 -16.90 -12.22 -3.76
C ALA A 429 -16.36 -10.80 -3.56
N VAL A 430 -17.08 -9.81 -4.10
CA VAL A 430 -16.82 -8.38 -3.89
C VAL A 430 -18.10 -7.78 -3.31
N PRO A 431 -18.03 -6.91 -2.27
CA PRO A 431 -19.23 -6.40 -1.61
C PRO A 431 -20.12 -5.60 -2.56
N GLU A 432 -21.44 -5.62 -2.37
CA GLU A 432 -22.36 -4.78 -3.19
C GLU A 432 -22.39 -3.32 -2.71
N SER A 433 -22.03 -3.10 -1.45
CA SER A 433 -21.99 -1.78 -0.81
C SER A 433 -20.95 -1.77 0.32
N PRO A 434 -20.45 -0.60 0.75
CA PRO A 434 -19.52 -0.52 1.89
C PRO A 434 -20.08 -1.17 3.17
N THR A 435 -21.38 -1.07 3.41
CA THR A 435 -22.05 -1.69 4.56
C THR A 435 -22.10 -3.22 4.49
N ALA A 436 -21.97 -3.82 3.30
CA ALA A 436 -21.93 -5.27 3.15
C ALA A 436 -20.68 -5.88 3.80
N LEU A 437 -19.64 -5.09 4.09
CA LEU A 437 -18.45 -5.55 4.80
C LEU A 437 -18.76 -6.13 6.19
N GLU A 438 -19.85 -5.72 6.84
CA GLU A 438 -20.27 -6.24 8.15
C GLU A 438 -20.80 -7.68 8.10
N GLN A 439 -21.00 -8.25 6.91
CA GLN A 439 -21.47 -9.63 6.78
C GLN A 439 -20.36 -10.63 7.13
N ASP A 440 -20.72 -11.70 7.85
CA ASP A 440 -19.79 -12.73 8.35
C ASP A 440 -18.85 -13.27 7.27
N HIS A 441 -19.35 -13.48 6.05
CA HIS A 441 -18.54 -14.04 4.98
C HIS A 441 -17.37 -13.12 4.59
N PHE A 442 -17.56 -11.79 4.57
CA PHE A 442 -16.46 -10.85 4.34
C PHE A 442 -15.57 -10.72 5.57
N GLN A 443 -16.15 -10.67 6.77
CA GLN A 443 -15.37 -10.60 8.00
C GLN A 443 -14.41 -11.79 8.16
N ILE A 444 -14.86 -13.00 7.79
CA ILE A 444 -14.10 -14.25 7.89
C ILE A 444 -13.15 -14.44 6.69
N ALA A 445 -13.64 -14.31 5.45
CA ALA A 445 -12.83 -14.57 4.25
C ALA A 445 -11.94 -13.38 3.83
N GLY A 446 -12.20 -12.18 4.37
CA GLY A 446 -11.55 -10.95 3.97
C GLY A 446 -11.93 -10.51 2.56
N MET A 447 -11.10 -9.64 1.96
CA MET A 447 -11.28 -9.15 0.60
C MET A 447 -10.07 -9.44 -0.28
N TRP A 448 -10.29 -9.42 -1.61
CA TRP A 448 -9.24 -9.49 -2.62
C TRP A 448 -8.24 -10.65 -2.45
N HIS A 449 -8.70 -11.75 -1.83
CA HIS A 449 -7.87 -12.92 -1.62
C HIS A 449 -7.84 -13.78 -2.90
N ASP A 450 -6.71 -13.73 -3.59
CA ASP A 450 -6.41 -14.59 -4.73
C ASP A 450 -5.28 -15.57 -4.37
N GLN A 451 -5.52 -16.87 -4.55
CA GLN A 451 -4.56 -17.91 -4.15
C GLN A 451 -3.28 -17.85 -4.98
N ALA A 452 -3.37 -17.48 -6.27
CA ALA A 452 -2.20 -17.37 -7.14
C ALA A 452 -1.30 -16.19 -6.69
N LEU A 453 -1.90 -15.05 -6.36
CA LEU A 453 -1.17 -13.91 -5.80
C LEU A 453 -0.58 -14.24 -4.42
N ALA A 454 -1.32 -14.91 -3.54
CA ALA A 454 -0.80 -15.35 -2.24
C ALA A 454 0.44 -16.23 -2.40
N ARG A 455 0.38 -17.21 -3.32
CA ARG A 455 1.52 -18.07 -3.66
C ARG A 455 2.71 -17.27 -4.18
N LEU A 456 2.52 -16.37 -5.15
CA LEU A 456 3.59 -15.53 -5.68
C LEU A 456 4.28 -14.69 -4.60
N ARG A 457 3.53 -14.18 -3.63
CA ARG A 457 4.06 -13.42 -2.49
C ARG A 457 4.86 -14.28 -1.51
N SER A 458 4.47 -15.54 -1.30
CA SER A 458 5.26 -16.52 -0.55
C SER A 458 6.53 -16.94 -1.33
N GLU A 459 6.45 -17.11 -2.66
CA GLU A 459 7.61 -17.33 -3.53
C GLU A 459 8.60 -16.17 -3.42
N LEU A 460 8.10 -14.92 -3.37
CA LEU A 460 8.93 -13.73 -3.17
C LEU A 460 9.63 -13.75 -1.80
N PHE A 461 8.92 -14.18 -0.75
CA PHE A 461 9.52 -14.33 0.57
C PHE A 461 10.59 -15.44 0.61
N ALA A 462 10.34 -16.59 -0.03
CA ALA A 462 11.35 -17.64 -0.17
C ALA A 462 12.59 -17.15 -0.94
N ALA A 463 12.40 -16.43 -2.05
CA ALA A 463 13.48 -15.83 -2.82
C ALA A 463 14.24 -14.77 -2.00
N ALA A 464 13.55 -14.01 -1.13
CA ALA A 464 14.18 -13.08 -0.21
C ALA A 464 15.12 -13.80 0.76
N LEU A 465 14.69 -14.91 1.35
CA LEU A 465 15.52 -15.72 2.25
C LEU A 465 16.75 -16.28 1.54
N ALA A 466 16.56 -16.84 0.34
CA ALA A 466 17.65 -17.35 -0.48
C ALA A 466 18.68 -16.25 -0.84
N LEU A 467 18.22 -15.03 -1.14
CA LEU A 467 19.10 -13.89 -1.38
C LEU A 467 19.92 -13.51 -0.13
N HIS A 468 19.33 -13.55 1.06
CA HIS A 468 20.06 -13.31 2.30
C HIS A 468 21.11 -14.39 2.57
N GLU A 469 20.81 -15.67 2.30
CA GLU A 469 21.80 -16.75 2.40
C GLU A 469 22.94 -16.57 1.40
N ALA A 470 22.62 -16.29 0.13
CA ALA A 470 23.61 -16.07 -0.92
C ALA A 470 24.52 -14.88 -0.59
N TRP A 471 23.93 -13.77 -0.10
CA TRP A 471 24.69 -12.63 0.41
C TRP A 471 25.64 -13.05 1.53
N LEU A 472 25.12 -13.71 2.58
CA LEU A 472 25.90 -14.11 3.75
C LEU A 472 27.04 -15.06 3.38
N ALA A 473 26.80 -16.02 2.49
CA ALA A 473 27.79 -16.97 2.01
C ALA A 473 28.96 -16.26 1.30
N GLU A 474 28.65 -15.26 0.47
CA GLU A 474 29.65 -14.51 -0.30
C GLU A 474 30.45 -13.56 0.60
N VAL A 475 29.80 -12.80 1.48
CA VAL A 475 30.51 -11.84 2.36
C VAL A 475 31.17 -12.49 3.58
N GLY A 476 30.70 -13.68 3.98
CA GLY A 476 31.24 -14.44 5.10
C GLY A 476 32.62 -15.04 4.81
N LYS A 477 32.87 -15.48 3.57
CA LYS A 477 34.15 -16.06 3.13
C LYS A 477 35.13 -15.00 2.62
N GLY A 478 35.67 -14.20 3.54
CA GLY A 478 36.70 -13.20 3.20
C GLY A 478 36.17 -11.90 2.58
N GLY A 479 34.86 -11.79 2.34
CA GLY A 479 34.19 -10.57 1.86
C GLY A 479 33.87 -9.53 2.94
N GLY A 480 34.40 -9.67 4.16
CA GLY A 480 34.36 -8.65 5.21
C GLY A 480 33.38 -8.88 6.36
N PHE A 481 32.52 -9.91 6.31
CA PHE A 481 31.51 -10.16 7.36
C PHE A 481 31.95 -11.15 8.45
N GLY A 482 33.04 -11.90 8.24
CA GLY A 482 33.55 -12.84 9.26
C GLY A 482 33.92 -12.15 10.58
N GLY A 483 34.44 -10.92 10.51
CA GLY A 483 34.71 -10.10 11.69
C GLY A 483 33.43 -9.68 12.42
N ASN A 484 32.34 -9.43 11.70
CA ASN A 484 31.03 -9.14 12.27
C ASN A 484 30.49 -10.35 13.06
N LEU A 485 30.59 -11.56 12.49
CA LEU A 485 30.18 -12.79 13.19
C LEU A 485 30.98 -13.01 14.49
N PHE A 486 32.28 -12.74 14.46
CA PHE A 486 33.12 -12.77 15.66
C PHE A 486 32.65 -11.74 16.70
N ALA A 487 32.40 -10.50 16.27
CA ALA A 487 31.96 -9.43 17.16
C ALA A 487 30.60 -9.73 17.80
N VAL A 488 29.67 -10.34 17.06
CA VAL A 488 28.39 -10.85 17.57
C VAL A 488 28.62 -11.89 18.66
N ALA A 489 29.50 -12.86 18.45
CA ALA A 489 29.83 -13.88 19.45
C ALA A 489 30.41 -13.27 20.73
N GLN A 490 31.30 -12.26 20.62
CA GLN A 490 31.83 -11.54 21.77
C GLN A 490 30.73 -10.78 22.53
N LEU A 491 29.91 -10.00 21.83
CA LEU A 491 28.86 -9.20 22.46
C LEU A 491 27.83 -10.07 23.19
N LEU A 492 27.39 -11.16 22.57
CA LEU A 492 26.42 -12.09 23.17
C LEU A 492 26.98 -12.84 24.38
N THR A 493 28.29 -13.07 24.45
CA THR A 493 28.98 -13.63 25.63
C THR A 493 29.37 -12.56 26.67
N ASN A 494 28.68 -11.42 26.65
CA ASN A 494 28.81 -10.27 27.57
C ASN A 494 30.17 -9.56 27.51
N GLN A 495 30.94 -9.71 26.43
CA GLN A 495 32.14 -8.93 26.20
C GLN A 495 31.74 -7.59 25.57
N GLN A 496 31.90 -6.51 26.34
CA GLN A 496 31.57 -5.17 25.86
C GLN A 496 32.69 -4.67 24.92
N PRO A 497 32.34 -3.99 23.82
CA PRO A 497 33.28 -3.21 23.05
C PRO A 497 33.97 -2.13 23.91
N ASP A 498 35.16 -1.71 23.51
CA ASP A 498 35.86 -0.57 24.12
C ASP A 498 35.17 0.76 23.79
N ASP A 499 34.55 0.84 22.61
CA ASP A 499 33.73 1.97 22.14
C ASP A 499 32.26 1.55 22.00
N ASP A 500 31.40 2.13 22.83
CA ASP A 500 29.96 1.87 22.84
C ASP A 500 29.29 2.21 21.49
N ALA A 501 29.87 3.10 20.67
CA ALA A 501 29.35 3.42 19.34
C ALA A 501 29.38 2.22 18.37
N CYS A 502 30.16 1.19 18.68
CA CYS A 502 30.21 -0.05 17.89
C CYS A 502 29.05 -1.00 18.20
N ILE A 503 28.36 -0.86 19.33
CA ILE A 503 27.30 -1.79 19.76
C ILE A 503 26.15 -1.89 18.75
N PRO A 504 25.60 -0.78 18.20
CA PRO A 504 24.56 -0.85 17.18
C PRO A 504 25.00 -1.61 15.92
N LEU A 505 26.25 -1.42 15.47
CA LEU A 505 26.79 -2.09 14.28
C LEU A 505 26.84 -3.62 14.45
N ILE A 506 27.16 -4.08 15.66
CA ILE A 506 27.21 -5.51 15.98
C ILE A 506 25.79 -6.10 16.02
N TRP A 507 24.82 -5.40 16.63
CA TRP A 507 23.43 -5.85 16.63
C TRP A 507 22.85 -5.92 15.21
N GLN A 508 23.07 -4.88 14.39
CA GLN A 508 22.65 -4.87 12.99
C GLN A 508 23.21 -6.09 12.23
N SER A 509 24.46 -6.46 12.52
CA SER A 509 25.08 -7.66 11.93
C SER A 509 24.37 -8.95 12.33
N LEU A 510 23.97 -9.10 13.60
CA LEU A 510 23.19 -10.25 14.02
C LEU A 510 21.83 -10.31 13.30
N PHE A 511 21.14 -9.18 13.15
CA PHE A 511 19.84 -9.12 12.47
C PHE A 511 19.89 -9.43 10.97
N MET A 512 21.06 -9.34 10.33
CA MET A 512 21.26 -9.84 8.96
C MET A 512 21.22 -11.37 8.86
N VAL A 513 21.52 -12.07 9.96
CA VAL A 513 21.57 -13.54 10.04
C VAL A 513 20.34 -14.12 10.73
N VAL A 514 19.86 -13.48 11.79
CA VAL A 514 18.67 -13.89 12.55
C VAL A 514 17.69 -12.71 12.59
N PRO A 515 16.69 -12.67 11.70
CA PRO A 515 15.84 -11.49 11.54
C PRO A 515 15.02 -11.11 12.78
N VAL A 516 14.57 -12.09 13.57
CA VAL A 516 13.68 -11.88 14.71
C VAL A 516 14.36 -12.30 16.02
N ILE A 517 14.42 -11.41 17.00
CA ILE A 517 14.96 -11.71 18.33
C ILE A 517 13.88 -11.49 19.37
N SER A 518 13.62 -12.49 20.22
CA SER A 518 12.69 -12.32 21.33
C SER A 518 13.40 -12.06 22.66
N THR A 519 12.71 -11.33 23.53
CA THR A 519 13.16 -11.01 24.88
C THR A 519 11.99 -10.67 25.79
N THR A 520 12.18 -10.73 27.11
CA THR A 520 11.19 -10.18 28.04
C THR A 520 11.46 -8.72 28.33
N PHE A 521 10.43 -7.96 28.76
CA PHE A 521 10.64 -6.57 29.20
C PHE A 521 11.70 -6.44 30.29
N ALA A 522 11.74 -7.39 31.23
CA ALA A 522 12.74 -7.42 32.31
C ALA A 522 14.18 -7.59 31.77
N SER A 523 14.35 -8.25 30.62
CA SER A 523 15.66 -8.51 30.02
C SER A 523 16.07 -7.50 28.95
N LEU A 524 15.10 -6.84 28.32
CA LEU A 524 15.29 -5.93 27.18
C LEU A 524 16.34 -4.85 27.47
N ALA A 525 16.24 -4.17 28.62
CA ALA A 525 17.14 -3.08 28.98
C ALA A 525 18.60 -3.54 29.11
N ARG A 526 18.82 -4.73 29.69
CA ARG A 526 20.15 -5.32 29.88
C ARG A 526 20.70 -5.89 28.59
N GLN A 527 19.86 -6.55 27.78
CA GLN A 527 20.26 -7.15 26.51
C GLN A 527 20.70 -6.07 25.51
N PHE A 528 19.92 -5.02 25.35
CA PHE A 528 20.21 -3.91 24.43
C PHE A 528 20.91 -2.75 25.12
N ARG A 529 21.75 -3.04 26.12
CA ARG A 529 22.60 -2.03 26.75
C ARG A 529 23.53 -1.42 25.70
N GLY A 530 23.72 -0.10 25.75
CA GLY A 530 24.55 0.63 24.78
C GLY A 530 23.84 0.97 23.46
N MET A 531 22.65 0.43 23.22
CA MET A 531 21.80 0.91 22.13
C MET A 531 21.27 2.32 22.47
N GLY A 532 20.93 3.10 21.45
CA GLY A 532 20.44 4.49 21.61
C GLY A 532 18.93 4.62 21.46
N ALA A 533 18.46 5.86 21.32
CA ALA A 533 17.11 6.14 20.85
C ALA A 533 16.97 5.74 19.37
N ALA A 534 15.82 5.18 18.98
CA ALA A 534 15.52 4.81 17.58
C ALA A 534 16.59 3.92 16.88
N SER A 535 17.34 3.13 17.65
CA SER A 535 18.41 2.25 17.16
C SER A 535 17.95 0.87 16.68
N LEU A 536 16.70 0.48 16.99
CA LEU A 536 16.06 -0.75 16.53
C LEU A 536 14.99 -0.40 15.50
N GLY A 537 14.96 -1.09 14.36
CA GLY A 537 13.94 -0.90 13.33
C GLY A 537 12.51 -1.07 13.85
N TRP A 538 12.24 -2.22 14.47
CA TRP A 538 10.91 -2.66 14.88
C TRP A 538 10.89 -3.27 16.28
N LEU A 539 9.89 -2.87 17.06
CA LEU A 539 9.49 -3.53 18.29
C LEU A 539 8.07 -4.08 18.17
N PHE A 540 7.92 -5.37 18.40
CA PHE A 540 6.64 -6.04 18.49
C PHE A 540 6.36 -6.35 19.94
N ILE A 541 5.24 -5.88 20.46
CA ILE A 541 4.79 -6.22 21.79
C ILE A 541 3.66 -7.22 21.64
N ASP A 542 3.87 -8.43 22.14
CA ASP A 542 2.83 -9.46 22.18
C ASP A 542 2.30 -9.62 23.61
N GLU A 543 1.02 -10.00 23.70
CA GLU A 543 0.26 -10.04 24.96
C GLU A 543 0.27 -8.68 25.70
N ALA A 544 0.18 -7.58 24.97
CA ALA A 544 0.27 -6.21 25.52
C ALA A 544 -0.72 -5.92 26.66
N GLY A 545 -1.91 -6.55 26.63
CA GLY A 545 -2.92 -6.41 27.68
C GLY A 545 -2.46 -6.88 29.06
N GLN A 546 -1.43 -7.74 29.13
CA GLN A 546 -0.86 -8.25 30.37
C GLN A 546 0.40 -7.49 30.82
N ALA A 547 0.84 -6.48 30.06
CA ALA A 547 2.04 -5.71 30.36
C ALA A 547 1.69 -4.43 31.11
N VAL A 548 2.46 -4.10 32.15
CA VAL A 548 2.34 -2.78 32.79
C VAL A 548 2.89 -1.69 31.84
N PRO A 549 2.20 -0.54 31.69
CA PRO A 549 2.61 0.56 30.80
C PRO A 549 4.09 0.96 30.89
N GLN A 550 4.63 1.05 32.10
CA GLN A 550 6.02 1.44 32.34
C GLN A 550 7.06 0.41 31.87
N ALA A 551 6.69 -0.87 31.75
CA ALA A 551 7.64 -1.92 31.34
C ALA A 551 8.05 -1.80 29.86
N VAL A 552 7.22 -1.17 29.04
CA VAL A 552 7.46 -1.07 27.59
C VAL A 552 8.35 0.11 27.20
N VAL A 553 8.46 1.13 28.07
CA VAL A 553 9.11 2.43 27.79
C VAL A 553 10.54 2.26 27.27
N GLY A 554 11.32 1.36 27.86
CA GLY A 554 12.70 1.11 27.43
C GLY A 554 12.80 0.50 26.03
N GLY A 555 11.82 -0.28 25.61
CA GLY A 555 11.72 -0.80 24.25
C GLY A 555 11.27 0.28 23.27
N LEU A 556 10.20 1.02 23.61
CA LEU A 556 9.64 2.07 22.76
C LEU A 556 10.67 3.16 22.47
N TRP A 557 11.49 3.56 23.46
CA TRP A 557 12.56 4.52 23.27
C TRP A 557 13.59 4.09 22.22
N ARG A 558 13.88 2.78 22.13
CA ARG A 558 14.86 2.21 21.21
C ARG A 558 14.32 1.96 19.82
N ALA A 559 13.00 1.89 19.65
CA ALA A 559 12.37 1.51 18.41
C ALA A 559 12.15 2.70 17.48
N GLN A 560 12.26 2.48 16.17
CA GLN A 560 11.76 3.41 15.15
C GLN A 560 10.26 3.20 14.92
N ARG A 561 9.81 1.94 14.97
CA ARG A 561 8.43 1.50 14.76
C ARG A 561 8.04 0.53 15.85
N ALA A 562 6.82 0.64 16.36
CA ALA A 562 6.27 -0.37 17.27
C ALA A 562 4.88 -0.83 16.85
N VAL A 563 4.67 -2.14 16.89
CA VAL A 563 3.37 -2.78 16.76
C VAL A 563 3.02 -3.42 18.09
N VAL A 564 1.92 -3.00 18.69
CA VAL A 564 1.47 -3.47 20.00
C VAL A 564 0.22 -4.30 19.81
N VAL A 565 0.31 -5.59 20.12
CA VAL A 565 -0.78 -6.55 19.95
C VAL A 565 -1.13 -7.13 21.32
N GLY A 566 -2.41 -7.10 21.66
CA GLY A 566 -2.90 -7.66 22.91
C GLY A 566 -4.40 -7.51 23.00
N ASP A 567 -4.99 -8.07 24.05
CA ASP A 567 -6.39 -7.84 24.38
C ASP A 567 -6.44 -7.43 25.86
N PRO A 568 -6.91 -6.20 26.17
CA PRO A 568 -7.00 -5.74 27.54
C PRO A 568 -8.05 -6.48 28.37
N LEU A 569 -8.98 -7.20 27.74
CA LEU A 569 -10.08 -7.92 28.42
C LEU A 569 -9.70 -9.37 28.80
N GLN A 570 -8.51 -9.83 28.42
CA GLN A 570 -8.09 -11.24 28.48
C GLN A 570 -7.38 -11.68 29.76
N ILE A 571 -7.33 -10.81 30.78
CA ILE A 571 -6.71 -10.88 32.12
C ILE A 571 -5.87 -9.62 32.30
N GLU A 572 -6.27 -8.77 33.25
CA GLU A 572 -5.52 -7.57 33.65
C GLU A 572 -4.14 -7.96 34.23
N PRO A 573 -3.11 -7.09 34.15
CA PRO A 573 -1.81 -7.36 34.73
C PRO A 573 -1.96 -7.71 36.22
N VAL A 574 -1.35 -8.81 36.67
CA VAL A 574 -1.39 -9.20 38.08
C VAL A 574 -0.60 -8.19 38.91
N PHE A 575 -1.29 -7.25 39.54
CA PHE A 575 -0.70 -6.35 40.53
C PHE A 575 -0.53 -7.12 41.84
N THR A 576 0.73 -7.36 42.21
CA THR A 576 1.07 -7.98 43.50
C THR A 576 0.94 -7.02 44.68
N VAL A 577 0.70 -5.74 44.41
CA VAL A 577 0.55 -4.69 45.43
C VAL A 577 -0.94 -4.54 45.79
N PRO A 578 -1.32 -4.63 47.08
CA PRO A 578 -2.71 -4.44 47.50
C PRO A 578 -3.24 -3.05 47.11
N GLN A 579 -4.42 -2.98 46.50
CA GLN A 579 -5.06 -1.70 46.10
C GLN A 579 -5.21 -0.73 47.27
N ALA A 580 -5.47 -1.23 48.48
CA ALA A 580 -5.56 -0.41 49.69
C ALA A 580 -4.26 0.35 49.99
N LEU A 581 -3.10 -0.28 49.75
CA LEU A 581 -1.80 0.36 49.93
C LEU A 581 -1.57 1.44 48.87
N ILE A 582 -1.95 1.17 47.62
CA ILE A 582 -1.83 2.15 46.53
C ILE A 582 -2.69 3.37 46.84
N ARG A 583 -3.98 3.20 47.13
CA ARG A 583 -4.88 4.31 47.50
C ARG A 583 -4.37 5.11 48.70
N ALA A 584 -3.88 4.42 49.74
CA ALA A 584 -3.32 5.08 50.91
C ALA A 584 -2.09 5.93 50.58
N LEU A 585 -1.21 5.46 49.69
CA LEU A 585 -0.04 6.22 49.22
C LEU A 585 -0.44 7.35 48.28
N SER A 586 -1.39 7.12 47.37
CA SER A 586 -1.87 8.10 46.40
C SER A 586 -2.52 9.31 47.07
N ALA A 587 -3.26 9.07 48.15
CA ALA A 587 -3.87 10.12 48.98
C ALA A 587 -2.85 11.01 49.70
N GLN A 588 -1.57 10.60 49.79
CA GLN A 588 -0.51 11.39 50.42
C GLN A 588 0.15 12.38 49.47
N SER A 589 -0.17 12.36 48.17
CA SER A 589 0.46 13.21 47.15
C SER A 589 -0.59 13.99 46.37
N VAL A 590 -0.41 15.31 46.31
CA VAL A 590 -1.28 16.23 45.56
C VAL A 590 -1.33 15.87 44.06
N HIS A 591 -0.30 15.20 43.53
CA HIS A 591 -0.21 14.80 42.12
C HIS A 591 -0.93 13.48 41.80
N THR A 592 -1.31 12.72 42.82
CA THR A 592 -1.95 11.39 42.68
C THR A 592 -3.28 11.30 43.43
N ALA A 593 -3.67 12.38 44.12
CA ALA A 593 -4.87 12.47 44.92
C ALA A 593 -6.16 12.42 44.09
N GLU A 594 -6.10 12.76 42.81
CA GLU A 594 -7.24 12.70 41.87
C GLU A 594 -7.36 11.34 41.15
N GLU A 595 -6.75 10.28 41.69
CA GLU A 595 -6.79 8.91 41.14
C GLU A 595 -6.19 8.73 39.72
N ALA A 596 -5.43 9.71 39.21
CA ALA A 596 -4.71 9.60 37.95
C ALA A 596 -3.38 8.83 38.10
N TYR A 597 -3.43 7.57 38.51
CA TYR A 597 -2.26 6.70 38.65
C TYR A 597 -2.55 5.27 38.19
N ALA A 598 -1.58 4.59 37.55
CA ALA A 598 -1.71 3.16 37.31
C ALA A 598 -1.67 2.40 38.67
N PRO A 599 -2.60 1.45 38.93
CA PRO A 599 -3.49 0.79 37.98
C PRO A 599 -4.93 1.29 37.93
N ASP A 600 -5.28 2.44 38.51
CA ASP A 600 -6.67 2.93 38.40
C ASP A 600 -6.92 3.46 36.98
N LYS A 601 -7.48 2.57 36.16
CA LYS A 601 -8.02 2.75 34.79
C LYS A 601 -7.03 2.88 33.64
#